data_AF-A0A9D9QV80-F1
#
_entry.id   AF-A0A9D9QV80-F1
#
_cell.length_a   1.000
_cell.length_b   1.000
_cell.length_c   1.000
_cell.angle_alpha   90.00
_cell.angle_beta   90.00
_cell.angle_gamma   90.00
#
_symmetry.space_group_name_H-M   'P 1'
#
loop_
_entity.id
_entity.type
_entity.pdbx_description
1 polymer ?
#
loop_
_entity_poly.entity_id
_entity_poly.type
_entity_poly.pdbx_seq_one_letter_code
_entity_poly.pdbx_strand_id
1 'polypeptide(L)'
;ESEIGHFKGAITPDVETFRESLPIINEQLQSFKEDKNLVMYCTGGIRCEKASAYFKHQGFKNVFQLEGGIINYAKQIKEESLESKFIGKNFVFDHRLGERITDDIVSQCHQCGKPCDNHTNCLNDGCHLLFIQCDDCKAAMENCCSSECLEITHLPLAEQVKLRRGKQVGNKVFRKGKSEKLKFKHSGELSDTALATASKTKDIRQKIKIKKTLIGKVEHYFVKAQVGLFRIENSELQVGDKILISGPTTGNEELILEKMLVNGNENSTAKMGDKVTFTLPFRVRLSDKLFKILE
;
A
#
# COMPACT_ATOMS: atom_id res chain seq x y z
N GLU A 1 -11.60 -8.09 6.85
CA GLU A 1 -11.50 -6.63 6.57
C GLU A 1 -11.77 -5.83 7.83
N SER A 2 -13.00 -5.88 8.36
CA SER A 2 -13.40 -5.15 9.58
C SER A 2 -12.54 -5.45 10.81
N GLU A 3 -12.02 -6.68 10.92
CA GLU A 3 -11.16 -7.13 12.03
C GLU A 3 -9.95 -6.22 12.26
N ILE A 4 -9.36 -5.63 11.22
CA ILE A 4 -8.21 -4.72 11.36
C ILE A 4 -8.58 -3.24 11.40
N GLY A 5 -9.84 -2.90 11.12
CA GLY A 5 -10.32 -1.53 11.17
C GLY A 5 -11.75 -1.38 10.66
N HIS A 6 -12.50 -0.51 11.34
CA HIS A 6 -13.91 -0.26 11.08
C HIS A 6 -14.31 1.13 11.60
N PHE A 7 -15.48 1.62 11.21
CA PHE A 7 -16.06 2.81 11.83
C PHE A 7 -16.61 2.48 13.22
N LYS A 8 -16.44 3.39 14.18
CA LYS A 8 -17.00 3.24 15.53
C LYS A 8 -18.51 3.01 15.46
N GLY A 9 -19.00 1.99 16.16
CA GLY A 9 -20.41 1.60 16.17
C GLY A 9 -20.92 0.97 14.86
N ALA A 10 -20.03 0.60 13.93
CA ALA A 10 -20.43 -0.09 12.72
C ALA A 10 -20.87 -1.53 13.02
N ILE A 11 -21.95 -1.95 12.38
CA ILE A 11 -22.31 -3.37 12.30
C ILE A 11 -21.32 -4.05 11.36
N THR A 12 -20.64 -5.08 11.86
CA THR A 12 -19.59 -5.82 11.14
C THR A 12 -20.00 -7.28 10.96
N PRO A 13 -20.78 -7.62 9.90
CA PRO A 13 -21.29 -8.96 9.70
C PRO A 13 -20.16 -9.98 9.61
N ASP A 14 -20.33 -11.11 10.30
CA ASP A 14 -19.37 -12.19 10.26
C ASP A 14 -19.56 -13.06 9.01
N VAL A 15 -18.93 -12.66 7.91
CA VAL A 15 -19.03 -13.37 6.62
C VAL A 15 -17.68 -13.48 5.91
N GLU A 16 -17.56 -14.49 5.04
CA GLU A 16 -16.38 -14.65 4.19
C GLU A 16 -16.54 -13.94 2.84
N THR A 17 -17.79 -13.81 2.37
CA THR A 17 -18.09 -13.18 1.09
C THR A 17 -19.10 -12.04 1.19
N PHE A 18 -18.95 -11.05 0.30
CA PHE A 18 -19.92 -9.96 0.17
C PHE A 18 -21.34 -10.49 -0.12
N ARG A 19 -21.47 -11.56 -0.91
CA ARG A 19 -22.79 -12.12 -1.26
C ARG A 19 -23.51 -12.66 -0.02
N GLU A 20 -22.77 -13.29 0.90
CA GLU A 20 -23.31 -13.78 2.18
C GLU A 20 -23.79 -12.64 3.07
N SER A 21 -23.11 -11.48 3.08
CA SER A 21 -23.50 -10.37 3.96
C SER A 21 -24.91 -9.81 3.69
N LEU A 22 -25.35 -9.80 2.44
CA LEU A 22 -26.59 -9.12 2.04
C LEU A 22 -27.85 -9.67 2.75
N PRO A 23 -28.15 -10.99 2.69
CA PRO A 23 -29.32 -11.54 3.40
C PRO A 23 -29.20 -11.39 4.92
N ILE A 24 -28.00 -11.58 5.49
CA ILE A 24 -27.76 -11.47 6.94
C ILE A 24 -28.07 -10.06 7.45
N ILE A 25 -27.55 -9.03 6.76
CA ILE A 25 -27.82 -7.64 7.12
C ILE A 25 -29.32 -7.32 6.97
N ASN A 26 -29.96 -7.80 5.89
CA ASN A 26 -31.39 -7.56 5.65
C ASN A 26 -32.26 -8.13 6.77
N GLU A 27 -31.96 -9.34 7.23
CA GLU A 27 -32.65 -9.98 8.36
C GLU A 27 -32.40 -9.22 9.66
N GLN A 28 -31.13 -8.93 9.98
CA GLN A 28 -30.73 -8.21 11.19
C GLN A 28 -31.39 -6.82 11.30
N LEU A 29 -31.60 -6.14 10.16
CA LEU A 29 -32.11 -4.77 10.12
C LEU A 29 -33.56 -4.66 9.64
N GLN A 30 -34.29 -5.78 9.57
CA GLN A 30 -35.62 -5.81 8.97
C GLN A 30 -36.62 -4.86 9.64
N SER A 31 -36.53 -4.68 10.97
CA SER A 31 -37.40 -3.78 11.73
C SER A 31 -37.11 -2.28 11.53
N PHE A 32 -36.01 -1.94 10.85
CA PHE A 32 -35.54 -0.56 10.70
C PHE A 32 -35.70 0.01 9.28
N LYS A 33 -36.41 -0.72 8.40
CA LYS A 33 -36.58 -0.36 6.98
C LYS A 33 -37.21 1.00 6.74
N GLU A 34 -38.11 1.42 7.62
CA GLU A 34 -38.95 2.60 7.42
C GLU A 34 -38.31 3.89 7.96
N ASP A 35 -37.79 3.84 9.19
CA ASP A 35 -37.51 5.05 9.99
C ASP A 35 -36.03 5.33 10.23
N LYS A 36 -35.13 4.39 9.89
CA LYS A 36 -33.69 4.53 10.15
C LYS A 36 -32.90 4.69 8.87
N ASN A 37 -31.82 5.46 8.96
CA ASN A 37 -30.85 5.62 7.89
C ASN A 37 -29.87 4.46 7.90
N LEU A 38 -29.89 3.65 6.84
CA LEU A 38 -28.87 2.64 6.57
C LEU A 38 -27.69 3.33 5.87
N VAL A 39 -26.59 3.54 6.60
CA VAL A 39 -25.35 4.11 6.04
C VAL A 39 -24.33 3.00 5.86
N MET A 40 -23.86 2.81 4.62
CA MET A 40 -22.92 1.74 4.28
C MET A 40 -21.57 2.30 3.85
N TYR A 41 -20.53 1.50 4.04
CA TYR A 41 -19.20 1.81 3.56
C TYR A 41 -18.47 0.55 3.09
N CYS A 42 -17.47 0.75 2.25
CA CYS A 42 -16.46 -0.25 1.92
C CYS A 42 -15.17 0.48 1.51
N THR A 43 -14.10 -0.24 1.17
CA THR A 43 -12.81 0.37 0.83
C THR A 43 -12.89 1.49 -0.20
N GLY A 44 -13.62 1.29 -1.30
CA GLY A 44 -13.67 2.23 -2.44
C GLY A 44 -15.07 2.43 -3.05
N GLY A 45 -16.14 2.19 -2.29
CA GLY A 45 -17.54 2.45 -2.71
C GLY A 45 -18.22 1.36 -3.57
N ILE A 46 -17.49 0.59 -4.40
CA ILE A 46 -18.12 -0.32 -5.39
C ILE A 46 -19.07 -1.39 -4.82
N ARG A 47 -18.82 -1.90 -3.61
CA ARG A 47 -19.74 -2.84 -2.95
C ARG A 47 -21.00 -2.14 -2.46
N CYS A 48 -20.87 -0.89 -2.00
CA CYS A 48 -21.99 -0.07 -1.56
C CYS A 48 -22.93 0.25 -2.71
N GLU A 49 -22.43 0.48 -3.94
CA GLU A 49 -23.31 0.66 -5.11
C GLU A 49 -24.25 -0.54 -5.32
N LYS A 50 -23.70 -1.75 -5.26
CA LYS A 50 -24.47 -2.98 -5.42
C LYS A 50 -25.41 -3.23 -4.23
N ALA A 51 -24.90 -3.02 -3.02
CA ALA A 51 -25.68 -3.19 -1.78
C ALA A 51 -26.84 -2.19 -1.71
N SER A 52 -26.63 -0.95 -2.14
CA SER A 52 -27.65 0.10 -2.18
C SER A 52 -28.84 -0.30 -3.04
N ALA A 53 -28.59 -0.84 -4.24
CA ALA A 53 -29.65 -1.36 -5.09
C ALA A 53 -30.40 -2.53 -4.43
N TYR A 54 -29.66 -3.45 -3.81
CA TYR A 54 -30.24 -4.60 -3.09
C TYR A 54 -31.15 -4.15 -1.93
N PHE A 55 -30.67 -3.29 -1.02
CA PHE A 55 -31.46 -2.90 0.16
C PHE A 55 -32.65 -2.02 -0.18
N LYS A 56 -32.54 -1.16 -1.20
CA LYS A 56 -33.70 -0.44 -1.73
C LYS A 56 -34.77 -1.41 -2.24
N HIS A 57 -34.38 -2.45 -2.97
CA HIS A 57 -35.30 -3.50 -3.43
C HIS A 57 -35.90 -4.30 -2.26
N GLN A 58 -35.17 -4.49 -1.17
CA GLN A 58 -35.69 -5.13 0.06
C GLN A 58 -36.61 -4.21 0.89
N GLY A 59 -36.84 -2.97 0.47
CA GLY A 59 -37.78 -2.05 1.10
C GLY A 59 -37.16 -1.08 2.12
N PHE A 60 -35.83 -0.97 2.21
CA PHE A 60 -35.22 0.08 3.02
C PHE A 60 -35.44 1.44 2.35
N LYS A 61 -36.12 2.37 3.04
CA LYS A 61 -36.43 3.71 2.51
C LYS A 61 -35.21 4.61 2.43
N ASN A 62 -34.40 4.60 3.49
CA ASN A 62 -33.31 5.54 3.68
C ASN A 62 -31.96 4.82 3.55
N VAL A 63 -31.46 4.70 2.33
CA VAL A 63 -30.20 4.00 2.02
C VAL A 63 -29.15 5.00 1.55
N PHE A 64 -28.06 5.08 2.31
CA PHE A 64 -26.94 5.98 2.09
C PHE A 64 -25.63 5.20 2.04
N GLN A 65 -24.62 5.82 1.43
CA GLN A 65 -23.29 5.24 1.32
C GLN A 65 -22.21 6.32 1.46
N LEU A 66 -21.05 5.90 1.94
CA LEU A 66 -19.86 6.73 1.98
C LEU A 66 -19.28 6.88 0.57
N GLU A 67 -19.36 8.10 0.03
CA GLU A 67 -18.87 8.40 -1.32
C GLU A 67 -17.36 8.19 -1.44
N GLY A 68 -16.96 7.36 -2.41
CA GLY A 68 -15.55 6.97 -2.60
C GLY A 68 -14.99 6.04 -1.51
N GLY A 69 -15.82 5.61 -0.54
CA GLY A 69 -15.46 4.66 0.51
C GLY A 69 -14.41 5.19 1.50
N ILE A 70 -13.80 4.24 2.23
CA ILE A 70 -12.80 4.54 3.27
C ILE A 70 -11.59 5.28 2.70
N ILE A 71 -11.18 4.99 1.46
CA ILE A 71 -10.05 5.66 0.80
C ILE A 71 -10.31 7.16 0.65
N ASN A 72 -11.48 7.54 0.14
CA ASN A 72 -11.84 8.95 -0.03
C ASN A 72 -12.04 9.64 1.33
N TYR A 73 -12.67 8.95 2.28
CA TYR A 73 -12.82 9.43 3.66
C TYR A 73 -11.47 9.76 4.30
N ALA A 74 -10.50 8.85 4.22
CA ALA A 74 -9.16 9.04 4.77
C ALA A 74 -8.42 10.24 4.15
N LYS A 75 -8.66 10.50 2.86
CA LYS A 75 -8.15 11.69 2.18
C LYS A 75 -8.79 12.96 2.73
N GLN A 76 -10.12 13.01 2.80
CA GLN A 76 -10.87 14.18 3.25
C GLN A 76 -10.54 14.56 4.69
N ILE A 77 -10.51 13.61 5.63
CA ILE A 77 -10.19 13.92 7.03
C ILE A 77 -8.78 14.52 7.17
N LYS A 78 -7.84 14.16 6.30
CA LYS A 78 -6.49 14.70 6.31
C LYS A 78 -6.43 16.09 5.70
N GLU A 79 -7.12 16.32 4.59
CA GLU A 79 -7.19 17.62 3.91
C GLU A 79 -7.90 18.67 4.78
N GLU A 80 -8.96 18.25 5.46
CA GLU A 80 -9.81 19.11 6.30
C GLU A 80 -9.40 19.11 7.78
N SER A 81 -8.36 18.35 8.16
CA SER A 81 -7.89 18.22 9.55
C SER A 81 -8.98 17.78 10.54
N LEU A 82 -9.81 16.83 10.14
CA LEU A 82 -10.92 16.29 10.94
C LEU A 82 -10.48 15.10 11.79
N GLU A 83 -11.14 14.93 12.93
CA GLU A 83 -11.01 13.73 13.76
C GLU A 83 -11.61 12.51 13.03
N SER A 84 -10.83 11.42 12.94
CA SER A 84 -11.30 10.17 12.35
C SER A 84 -12.35 9.49 13.24
N LYS A 85 -13.46 9.05 12.63
CA LYS A 85 -14.43 8.10 13.20
C LYS A 85 -14.13 6.65 12.80
N PHE A 86 -13.23 6.46 11.85
CA PHE A 86 -12.66 5.16 11.53
C PHE A 86 -11.50 4.86 12.48
N ILE A 87 -11.46 3.65 13.04
CA ILE A 87 -10.38 3.18 13.91
C ILE A 87 -9.61 2.06 13.22
N GLY A 88 -8.28 2.12 13.30
CA GLY A 88 -7.36 1.11 12.81
C GLY A 88 -6.95 1.25 11.35
N LYS A 89 -6.86 0.11 10.67
CA LYS A 89 -6.27 -0.04 9.35
C LYS A 89 -7.33 -0.44 8.32
N ASN A 90 -7.35 0.27 7.19
CA ASN A 90 -8.21 -0.08 6.06
C ASN A 90 -7.57 -1.21 5.25
N PHE A 91 -8.24 -2.34 5.07
CA PHE A 91 -7.74 -3.43 4.23
C PHE A 91 -7.78 -3.04 2.73
N VAL A 92 -6.67 -3.24 2.01
CA VAL A 92 -6.60 -3.05 0.55
C VAL A 92 -6.18 -4.33 -0.16
N PHE A 93 -6.80 -4.59 -1.31
CA PHE A 93 -6.65 -5.84 -2.07
C PHE A 93 -5.44 -5.83 -3.01
N ASP A 94 -4.28 -5.40 -2.50
CA ASP A 94 -3.00 -5.41 -3.21
C ASP A 94 -1.86 -5.79 -2.25
N HIS A 95 -0.62 -5.73 -2.71
CA HIS A 95 0.57 -6.12 -1.95
C HIS A 95 0.75 -5.37 -0.62
N ARG A 96 0.09 -4.22 -0.43
CA ARG A 96 0.17 -3.43 0.81
C ARG A 96 -0.64 -4.07 1.94
N LEU A 97 -1.69 -4.83 1.61
CA LEU A 97 -2.60 -5.52 2.53
C LEU A 97 -3.27 -4.64 3.60
N GLY A 98 -3.07 -3.33 3.53
CA GLY A 98 -3.87 -2.32 4.21
C GLY A 98 -3.14 -0.99 4.33
N GLU A 99 -3.91 0.06 4.51
CA GLU A 99 -3.47 1.42 4.74
C GLU A 99 -3.88 1.86 6.14
N ARG A 100 -2.93 2.35 6.93
CA ARG A 100 -3.20 2.82 8.30
C ARG A 100 -3.95 4.14 8.25
N ILE A 101 -5.14 4.18 8.87
CA ILE A 101 -5.97 5.40 8.95
C ILE A 101 -5.74 6.07 10.30
N THR A 102 -5.74 5.29 11.38
CA THR A 102 -5.35 5.74 12.72
C THR A 102 -4.28 4.82 13.31
N ASP A 103 -3.61 5.28 14.36
CA ASP A 103 -2.60 4.50 15.06
C ASP A 103 -3.20 3.41 15.97
N ASP A 104 -4.52 3.27 16.02
CA ASP A 104 -5.18 2.23 16.81
C ASP A 104 -4.94 0.83 16.24
N ILE A 105 -4.68 -0.15 17.10
CA ILE A 105 -4.68 -1.57 16.76
C ILE A 105 -5.90 -2.19 17.42
N VAL A 106 -6.88 -2.60 16.61
CA VAL A 106 -8.15 -3.20 17.07
C VAL A 106 -8.20 -4.72 16.89
N SER A 107 -7.14 -5.29 16.29
CA SER A 107 -6.99 -6.73 16.03
C SER A 107 -5.86 -7.34 16.86
N GLN A 108 -5.83 -8.66 16.85
CA GLN A 108 -4.81 -9.46 17.50
C GLN A 108 -4.31 -10.58 16.59
N CYS A 109 -3.11 -11.05 16.88
CA CYS A 109 -2.52 -12.19 16.20
C CYS A 109 -3.40 -13.42 16.38
N HIS A 110 -3.77 -14.04 15.27
CA HIS A 110 -4.62 -15.22 15.25
C HIS A 110 -3.99 -16.47 15.91
N GLN A 111 -2.67 -16.46 16.12
CA GLN A 111 -1.91 -17.58 16.70
C GLN A 111 -1.63 -17.41 18.20
N CYS A 112 -1.30 -16.21 18.66
CA CYS A 112 -0.88 -15.96 20.05
C CYS A 112 -1.73 -14.93 20.81
N GLY A 113 -2.65 -14.21 20.16
CA GLY A 113 -3.53 -13.23 20.78
C GLY A 113 -2.86 -11.87 21.10
N LYS A 114 -1.58 -11.68 20.79
CA LYS A 114 -0.90 -10.39 20.94
C LYS A 114 -1.51 -9.33 19.99
N PRO A 115 -1.72 -8.07 20.42
CA PRO A 115 -2.23 -7.02 19.54
C PRO A 115 -1.35 -6.83 18.30
N CYS A 116 -1.93 -6.96 17.11
CA CYS A 116 -1.33 -6.63 15.83
C CYS A 116 -2.39 -6.62 14.71
N ASP A 117 -2.10 -5.93 13.61
CA ASP A 117 -2.99 -5.76 12.45
C ASP A 117 -2.31 -6.10 11.11
N ASN A 118 -1.26 -6.93 11.20
CA ASN A 118 -0.48 -7.39 10.05
C ASN A 118 -1.11 -8.61 9.42
N HIS A 119 -1.72 -8.42 8.26
CA HIS A 119 -2.12 -9.53 7.40
C HIS A 119 -0.89 -10.23 6.81
N THR A 120 -0.89 -11.55 6.90
CA THR A 120 0.14 -12.44 6.38
C THR A 120 -0.53 -13.52 5.53
N ASN A 121 0.06 -13.80 4.38
CA ASN A 121 -0.32 -14.93 3.55
C ASN A 121 0.50 -16.14 3.95
N CYS A 122 -0.17 -17.27 4.21
CA CYS A 122 0.51 -18.50 4.57
C CYS A 122 1.51 -18.90 3.47
N LEU A 123 2.78 -19.12 3.87
CA LEU A 123 3.87 -19.45 2.93
C LEU A 123 3.66 -20.77 2.16
N ASN A 124 2.95 -21.73 2.75
CA ASN A 124 2.59 -22.97 2.08
C ASN A 124 1.68 -22.70 0.85
N ASP A 125 2.16 -22.95 -0.38
CA ASP A 125 1.36 -22.76 -1.61
C ASP A 125 0.13 -23.70 -1.69
N GLY A 126 0.06 -24.72 -0.83
CA GLY A 126 -1.14 -25.55 -0.69
C GLY A 126 -2.23 -24.89 0.14
N CYS A 127 -1.95 -23.76 0.79
CA CYS A 127 -2.81 -23.12 1.77
C CYS A 127 -3.28 -21.73 1.32
N HIS A 128 -2.34 -20.80 1.11
CA HIS A 128 -2.58 -19.39 0.80
C HIS A 128 -3.59 -18.67 1.72
N LEU A 129 -3.76 -19.15 2.96
CA LEU A 129 -4.65 -18.52 3.92
C LEU A 129 -4.12 -17.14 4.28
N LEU A 130 -4.98 -16.12 4.15
CA LEU A 130 -4.70 -14.78 4.63
C LEU A 130 -5.18 -14.64 6.08
N PHE A 131 -4.29 -14.30 7.01
CA PHE A 131 -4.57 -14.26 8.45
C PHE A 131 -3.76 -13.16 9.14
N ILE A 132 -4.05 -12.85 10.41
CA ILE A 132 -3.32 -11.83 11.17
C ILE A 132 -2.18 -12.47 11.97
N GLN A 133 -0.95 -12.02 11.74
CA GLN A 133 0.26 -12.56 12.37
C GLN A 133 1.15 -11.45 12.93
N CYS A 134 1.57 -11.57 14.19
CA CYS A 134 2.59 -10.67 14.75
C CYS A 134 4.00 -11.09 14.32
N ASP A 135 4.98 -10.19 14.46
CA ASP A 135 6.36 -10.45 14.01
C ASP A 135 7.01 -11.64 14.76
N ASP A 136 6.68 -11.84 16.04
CA ASP A 136 7.17 -12.96 16.84
C ASP A 136 6.69 -14.31 16.27
N CYS A 137 5.37 -14.42 16.00
CA CYS A 137 4.78 -15.60 15.38
C CYS A 137 5.25 -15.79 13.94
N LYS A 138 5.46 -14.70 13.20
CA LYS A 138 6.01 -14.74 11.85
C LYS A 138 7.41 -15.34 11.83
N ALA A 139 8.27 -14.97 12.78
CA ALA A 139 9.60 -15.54 12.94
C ALA A 139 9.52 -17.01 13.36
N ALA A 140 8.66 -17.35 14.34
CA ALA A 140 8.53 -18.71 14.85
C ALA A 140 7.88 -19.69 13.87
N MET A 141 6.97 -19.22 13.02
CA MET A 141 6.17 -20.04 12.10
C MET A 141 6.56 -19.85 10.64
N GLU A 142 7.59 -19.05 10.34
CA GLU A 142 8.06 -18.76 8.98
C GLU A 142 6.93 -18.33 8.02
N ASN A 143 6.07 -17.40 8.48
CA ASN A 143 4.85 -16.96 7.79
C ASN A 143 3.77 -18.04 7.59
N CYS A 144 3.86 -19.21 8.23
CA CYS A 144 2.83 -20.25 8.16
C CYS A 144 1.71 -20.04 9.19
N CYS A 145 0.49 -20.39 8.80
CA CYS A 145 -0.68 -20.26 9.67
C CYS A 145 -0.77 -21.37 10.74
N SER A 146 -0.05 -22.48 10.56
CA SER A 146 -0.08 -23.64 11.47
C SER A 146 1.17 -24.50 11.35
N SER A 147 1.44 -25.35 12.35
CA SER A 147 2.58 -26.26 12.36
C SER A 147 2.57 -27.22 11.17
N GLU A 148 1.41 -27.74 10.76
CA GLU A 148 1.31 -28.57 9.54
C GLU A 148 1.78 -27.81 8.29
N CYS A 149 1.43 -26.53 8.17
CA CYS A 149 1.90 -25.73 7.03
C CYS A 149 3.40 -25.48 7.08
N LEU A 150 3.97 -25.26 8.28
CA LEU A 150 5.41 -25.12 8.47
C LEU A 150 6.16 -26.41 8.10
N GLU A 151 5.68 -27.55 8.58
CA GLU A 151 6.22 -28.87 8.25
C GLU A 151 6.20 -29.11 6.73
N ILE A 152 5.09 -28.79 6.06
CA ILE A 152 4.99 -28.92 4.60
C ILE A 152 6.02 -28.02 3.89
N THR A 153 6.23 -26.78 4.34
CA THR A 153 7.21 -25.88 3.70
C THR A 153 8.65 -26.36 3.83
N HIS A 154 8.95 -27.21 4.82
CA HIS A 154 10.27 -27.81 5.02
C HIS A 154 10.47 -29.14 4.28
N LEU A 155 9.44 -29.69 3.64
CA LEU A 155 9.58 -30.88 2.79
C LEU A 155 10.31 -30.55 1.48
N PRO A 156 10.96 -31.53 0.83
CA PRO A 156 11.49 -31.37 -0.51
C PRO A 156 10.40 -30.93 -1.50
N LEU A 157 10.75 -30.06 -2.46
CA LEU A 157 9.78 -29.49 -3.42
C LEU A 157 8.96 -30.56 -4.15
N ALA A 158 9.56 -31.71 -4.48
CA ALA A 158 8.85 -32.81 -5.11
C ALA A 158 7.70 -33.36 -4.24
N GLU A 159 7.91 -33.47 -2.92
CA GLU A 159 6.88 -33.91 -1.98
C GLU A 159 5.82 -32.83 -1.76
N GLN A 160 6.21 -31.56 -1.66
CA GLN A 160 5.26 -30.45 -1.62
C GLN A 160 4.31 -30.46 -2.83
N VAL A 161 4.85 -30.66 -4.04
CA VAL A 161 4.06 -30.76 -5.28
C VAL A 161 3.11 -31.96 -5.24
N LYS A 162 3.58 -33.12 -4.76
CA LYS A 162 2.71 -34.31 -4.59
C LYS A 162 1.55 -34.04 -3.63
N LEU A 163 1.80 -33.40 -2.50
CA LEU A 163 0.77 -33.08 -1.50
C LEU A 163 -0.29 -32.07 -2.00
N ARG A 164 0.08 -31.23 -2.98
CA ARG A 164 -0.84 -30.27 -3.62
C ARG A 164 -1.60 -30.87 -4.79
N ARG A 165 -1.12 -31.98 -5.38
CA ARG A 165 -1.74 -32.59 -6.56
C ARG A 165 -3.18 -33.01 -6.25
N GLY A 166 -4.12 -32.56 -7.08
CA GLY A 166 -5.56 -32.87 -6.93
C GLY A 166 -6.29 -32.01 -5.90
N LYS A 167 -5.61 -31.15 -5.13
CA LYS A 167 -6.26 -30.19 -4.23
C LYS A 167 -6.56 -28.89 -4.97
N GLN A 168 -7.85 -28.53 -5.08
CA GLN A 168 -8.23 -27.19 -5.54
C GLN A 168 -8.20 -26.22 -4.37
N VAL A 169 -7.07 -25.53 -4.20
CA VAL A 169 -6.99 -24.37 -3.32
C VAL A 169 -7.54 -23.18 -4.11
N GLY A 170 -8.66 -22.60 -3.67
CA GLY A 170 -9.45 -21.62 -4.44
C GLY A 170 -8.64 -20.49 -5.10
N ASN A 171 -8.54 -19.33 -4.45
CA ASN A 171 -7.70 -18.25 -4.97
C ASN A 171 -6.23 -18.49 -4.58
N LYS A 172 -5.33 -18.52 -5.57
CA LYS A 172 -3.89 -18.79 -5.40
C LYS A 172 -3.10 -17.60 -4.85
N VAL A 173 -3.73 -16.43 -4.73
CA VAL A 173 -3.09 -15.24 -4.16
C VAL A 173 -3.50 -15.11 -2.70
N PHE A 174 -4.79 -14.97 -2.42
CA PHE A 174 -5.33 -14.93 -1.05
C PHE A 174 -6.55 -15.82 -0.97
N ARG A 175 -6.42 -16.92 -0.25
CA ARG A 175 -7.57 -17.76 0.09
C ARG A 175 -8.38 -17.05 1.17
N LYS A 176 -9.65 -16.84 0.86
CA LYS A 176 -10.65 -16.36 1.82
C LYS A 176 -11.03 -17.50 2.76
N GLY A 177 -11.21 -17.15 4.03
CA GLY A 177 -11.86 -18.00 5.01
C GLY A 177 -11.09 -18.12 6.31
N LYS A 178 -11.63 -18.91 7.23
CA LYS A 178 -11.07 -19.12 8.57
C LYS A 178 -10.46 -20.51 8.70
N SER A 179 -9.38 -20.60 9.48
CA SER A 179 -8.80 -21.88 9.88
C SER A 179 -9.20 -22.16 11.32
N GLU A 180 -9.60 -23.40 11.64
CA GLU A 180 -9.84 -23.84 13.01
C GLU A 180 -8.56 -23.92 13.84
N LYS A 181 -7.40 -23.90 13.18
CA LYS A 181 -6.09 -23.89 13.86
C LYS A 181 -5.70 -22.51 14.41
N LEU A 182 -6.41 -21.48 13.98
CA LEU A 182 -6.22 -20.10 14.43
C LEU A 182 -7.16 -19.82 15.59
N LYS A 183 -6.59 -19.77 16.81
CA LYS A 183 -7.33 -19.75 18.08
C LYS A 183 -7.93 -18.38 18.41
N PHE A 184 -7.32 -17.32 17.92
CA PHE A 184 -7.59 -15.94 18.32
C PHE A 184 -8.27 -15.13 17.23
N LYS A 185 -9.00 -15.81 16.33
CA LYS A 185 -9.78 -15.19 15.26
C LYS A 185 -11.00 -14.48 15.87
N HIS A 186 -11.16 -13.19 15.60
CA HIS A 186 -12.32 -12.42 16.04
C HIS A 186 -13.09 -11.88 14.84
N SER A 187 -14.41 -12.05 14.87
CA SER A 187 -15.30 -11.62 13.80
C SER A 187 -16.70 -11.39 14.36
N GLY A 188 -17.55 -10.65 13.63
CA GLY A 188 -18.85 -10.23 14.14
C GLY A 188 -18.74 -8.91 14.89
N GLU A 189 -19.35 -8.79 16.06
CA GLU A 189 -19.32 -7.56 16.87
C GLU A 189 -17.92 -7.28 17.40
N LEU A 190 -17.24 -6.33 16.75
CA LEU A 190 -15.90 -5.90 17.12
C LEU A 190 -15.96 -4.75 18.13
N SER A 191 -14.97 -4.68 19.01
CA SER A 191 -14.88 -3.59 19.97
C SER A 191 -14.37 -2.31 19.30
N ASP A 192 -14.99 -1.18 19.67
CA ASP A 192 -14.52 0.15 19.33
C ASP A 192 -13.24 0.57 20.11
N THR A 193 -12.74 -0.29 21.01
CA THR A 193 -11.58 -0.01 21.87
C THR A 193 -10.32 -0.58 21.27
N ALA A 194 -9.29 0.27 21.14
CA ALA A 194 -7.97 -0.15 20.71
C ALA A 194 -7.32 -1.09 21.74
N LEU A 195 -6.78 -2.22 21.27
CA LEU A 195 -6.00 -3.16 22.08
C LEU A 195 -4.56 -2.66 22.30
N ALA A 196 -4.06 -1.86 21.36
CA ALA A 196 -2.75 -1.21 21.44
C ALA A 196 -2.71 0.01 20.52
N THR A 197 -1.65 0.80 20.62
CA THR A 197 -1.31 1.84 19.65
C THR A 197 -0.11 1.36 18.83
N ALA A 198 -0.22 1.44 17.51
CA ALA A 198 0.86 1.15 16.60
C ALA A 198 2.06 2.05 16.93
N SER A 199 3.21 1.44 17.19
CA SER A 199 4.44 2.20 17.28
C SER A 199 4.69 2.87 15.95
N LYS A 200 4.86 4.19 15.93
CA LYS A 200 5.42 4.87 14.77
C LYS A 200 6.80 4.28 14.54
N THR A 201 6.95 3.43 13.52
CA THR A 201 8.26 3.04 13.03
C THR A 201 8.97 4.35 12.70
N LYS A 202 9.94 4.75 13.52
CA LYS A 202 10.98 5.69 13.09
C LYS A 202 11.45 5.12 11.77
N ASP A 203 11.31 5.86 10.66
CA ASP A 203 11.66 5.41 9.32
C ASP A 203 12.98 4.62 9.36
N ILE A 204 12.92 3.28 9.37
CA ILE A 204 14.10 2.41 9.25
C ILE A 204 14.60 2.45 7.81
N ARG A 205 13.82 3.03 6.89
CA ARG A 205 14.39 3.71 5.74
C ARG A 205 15.13 4.93 6.28
N GLN A 206 16.41 4.73 6.62
CA GLN A 206 17.40 5.71 6.19
C GLN A 206 17.18 5.92 4.69
N LYS A 207 16.26 6.83 4.32
CA LYS A 207 16.47 7.64 3.13
C LYS A 207 17.81 8.27 3.45
N ILE A 208 18.87 7.71 2.89
CA ILE A 208 20.10 8.45 2.71
C ILE A 208 19.61 9.72 2.03
N LYS A 209 19.48 10.81 2.80
CA LYS A 209 19.14 12.12 2.26
C LYS A 209 20.38 12.49 1.49
N ILE A 210 20.47 12.03 0.25
CA ILE A 210 21.45 12.49 -0.71
C ILE A 210 21.19 13.99 -0.77
N LYS A 211 22.06 14.78 -0.11
CA LYS A 211 22.00 16.22 -0.19
C LYS A 211 22.24 16.53 -1.66
N LYS A 212 21.28 17.20 -2.30
CA LYS A 212 21.40 17.54 -3.70
C LYS A 212 20.93 18.97 -3.91
N THR A 213 21.64 19.68 -4.75
CA THR A 213 21.31 21.05 -5.14
C THR A 213 20.82 21.03 -6.57
N LEU A 214 19.67 21.64 -6.85
CA LEU A 214 19.19 21.83 -8.22
C LEU A 214 20.16 22.76 -8.93
N ILE A 215 20.76 22.34 -10.03
CA ILE A 215 21.77 23.11 -10.77
C ILE A 215 21.18 23.73 -12.02
N GLY A 216 20.30 23.02 -12.72
CA GLY A 216 19.79 23.47 -14.00
C GLY A 216 18.65 22.62 -14.56
N LYS A 217 18.24 22.97 -15.77
CA LYS A 217 17.15 22.32 -16.49
C LYS A 217 17.59 21.87 -17.88
N VAL A 218 16.91 20.86 -18.40
CA VAL A 218 17.12 20.37 -19.77
C VAL A 218 16.51 21.38 -20.76
N GLU A 219 17.30 21.89 -21.70
CA GLU A 219 16.80 22.67 -22.84
C GLU A 219 16.54 21.79 -24.07
N HIS A 220 17.36 20.77 -24.29
CA HIS A 220 17.21 19.88 -25.46
C HIS A 220 17.93 18.54 -25.27
N TYR A 221 17.59 17.54 -26.08
CA TYR A 221 18.31 16.28 -26.18
C TYR A 221 18.49 15.85 -27.65
N PHE A 222 19.74 15.64 -28.06
CA PHE A 222 20.12 15.23 -29.41
C PHE A 222 20.21 13.71 -29.50
N VAL A 223 19.13 13.07 -29.98
CA VAL A 223 18.97 11.60 -29.96
C VAL A 223 20.10 10.84 -30.67
N LYS A 224 20.54 11.31 -31.86
CA LYS A 224 21.58 10.64 -32.65
C LYS A 224 22.97 10.69 -32.00
N ALA A 225 23.28 11.80 -31.33
CA ALA A 225 24.57 12.02 -30.67
C ALA A 225 24.56 11.60 -29.20
N GLN A 226 23.39 11.28 -28.64
CA GLN A 226 23.17 11.01 -27.21
C GLN A 226 23.65 12.15 -26.30
N VAL A 227 23.49 13.40 -26.75
CA VAL A 227 23.95 14.60 -26.04
C VAL A 227 22.75 15.35 -25.45
N GLY A 228 22.81 15.66 -24.15
CA GLY A 228 21.88 16.57 -23.49
C GLY A 228 22.40 18.01 -23.52
N LEU A 229 21.51 18.97 -23.78
CA LEU A 229 21.75 20.40 -23.63
C LEU A 229 21.04 20.88 -22.37
N PHE A 230 21.79 21.50 -21.47
CA PHE A 230 21.33 21.96 -20.16
C PHE A 230 21.62 23.45 -20.00
N ARG A 231 20.74 24.14 -19.30
CA ARG A 231 20.98 25.52 -18.84
C ARG A 231 21.22 25.51 -17.34
N ILE A 232 22.34 26.08 -16.92
CA ILE A 232 22.73 26.20 -15.52
C ILE A 232 22.06 27.43 -14.91
N GLU A 233 21.36 27.25 -13.79
CA GLU A 233 20.49 28.28 -13.20
C GLU A 233 20.82 28.66 -11.76
N ASN A 234 21.44 27.78 -10.96
CA ASN A 234 21.55 28.02 -9.51
C ASN A 234 22.95 27.92 -8.93
N SER A 235 23.82 27.05 -9.45
CA SER A 235 25.16 26.83 -8.90
C SER A 235 26.11 26.31 -9.98
N GLU A 236 27.41 26.43 -9.75
CA GLU A 236 28.43 25.99 -10.70
C GLU A 236 28.46 24.46 -10.84
N LEU A 237 28.84 24.02 -12.03
CA LEU A 237 29.02 22.61 -12.37
C LEU A 237 30.45 22.40 -12.83
N GLN A 238 31.12 21.38 -12.31
CA GLN A 238 32.49 21.04 -12.65
C GLN A 238 32.58 19.60 -13.16
N VAL A 239 33.52 19.36 -14.08
CA VAL A 239 33.90 18.00 -14.49
C VAL A 239 34.41 17.25 -13.26
N GLY A 240 33.91 16.04 -13.05
CA GLY A 240 34.13 15.22 -11.85
C GLY A 240 32.98 15.28 -10.85
N ASP A 241 32.05 16.24 -10.98
CA ASP A 241 30.87 16.30 -10.10
C ASP A 241 29.97 15.08 -10.30
N LYS A 242 29.47 14.55 -9.18
CA LYS A 242 28.39 13.58 -9.19
C LYS A 242 27.06 14.30 -9.43
N ILE A 243 26.41 14.00 -10.55
CA ILE A 243 25.14 14.61 -10.94
C ILE A 243 24.00 13.60 -10.91
N LEU A 244 22.80 14.12 -10.70
CA LEU A 244 21.55 13.39 -10.72
C LEU A 244 20.57 14.07 -11.67
N ILE A 245 20.09 13.33 -12.66
CA ILE A 245 19.00 13.76 -13.53
C ILE A 245 17.72 13.10 -13.04
N SER A 246 16.72 13.91 -12.72
CA SER A 246 15.48 13.45 -12.12
C SER A 246 14.27 14.01 -12.85
N GLY A 247 13.35 13.13 -13.25
CA GLY A 247 12.11 13.54 -13.91
C GLY A 247 11.03 12.44 -13.95
N PRO A 248 9.78 12.80 -14.32
CA PRO A 248 8.63 11.91 -14.21
C PRO A 248 8.73 10.63 -15.06
N THR A 249 9.43 10.71 -16.19
CA THR A 249 9.56 9.59 -17.14
C THR A 249 10.95 8.95 -17.09
N THR A 250 11.99 9.75 -16.87
CA THR A 250 13.38 9.30 -16.85
C THR A 250 13.75 8.64 -15.51
N GLY A 251 12.96 8.86 -14.45
CA GLY A 251 13.29 8.35 -13.13
C GLY A 251 14.42 9.15 -12.49
N ASN A 252 15.26 8.49 -11.69
CA ASN A 252 16.44 9.09 -11.07
C ASN A 252 17.68 8.39 -11.63
N GLU A 253 18.46 9.12 -12.43
CA GLU A 253 19.68 8.60 -13.05
C GLU A 253 20.90 9.37 -12.54
N GLU A 254 21.87 8.65 -11.97
CA GLU A 254 23.10 9.20 -11.41
C GLU A 254 24.27 8.93 -12.35
N LEU A 255 25.15 9.93 -12.51
CA LEU A 255 26.40 9.76 -13.26
C LEU A 255 27.47 10.72 -12.74
N ILE A 256 28.72 10.43 -13.08
CA ILE A 256 29.86 11.33 -12.85
C ILE A 256 30.09 12.09 -14.15
N LEU A 257 30.21 13.41 -14.06
CA LEU A 257 30.43 14.24 -15.25
C LEU A 257 31.87 14.09 -15.75
N GLU A 258 32.10 13.29 -16.78
CA GLU A 258 33.46 13.05 -17.30
C GLU A 258 33.98 14.15 -18.23
N LYS A 259 33.10 14.68 -19.08
CA LYS A 259 33.41 15.72 -20.07
C LYS A 259 32.18 16.58 -20.30
N MET A 260 32.40 17.88 -20.51
CA MET A 260 31.35 18.80 -20.93
C MET A 260 31.88 19.89 -21.84
N LEU A 261 31.00 20.43 -22.68
CA LEU A 261 31.23 21.64 -23.45
C LEU A 261 30.40 22.77 -22.83
N VAL A 262 31.03 23.92 -22.59
CA VAL A 262 30.38 25.10 -22.04
C VAL A 262 30.31 26.15 -23.13
N ASN A 263 29.09 26.53 -23.50
CA ASN A 263 28.79 27.43 -24.62
C ASN A 263 29.49 27.01 -25.94
N GLY A 264 29.69 25.71 -26.13
CA GLY A 264 30.29 25.11 -27.33
C GLY A 264 31.81 24.90 -27.29
N ASN A 265 32.50 25.32 -26.23
CA ASN A 265 33.95 25.10 -26.07
C ASN A 265 34.24 24.09 -24.96
N GLU A 266 35.34 23.35 -25.07
CA GLU A 266 35.81 22.47 -23.99
C GLU A 266 36.21 23.30 -22.78
N ASN A 267 35.50 23.09 -21.67
CA ASN A 267 35.78 23.76 -20.41
C ASN A 267 35.42 22.82 -19.25
N SER A 268 36.23 22.86 -18.19
CA SER A 268 36.05 22.02 -17.01
C SER A 268 35.07 22.60 -15.99
N THR A 269 34.67 23.87 -16.13
CA THR A 269 33.75 24.55 -15.21
C THR A 269 32.67 25.34 -15.96
N ALA A 270 31.43 25.25 -15.50
CA ALA A 270 30.28 25.98 -16.01
C ALA A 270 29.64 26.83 -14.90
N LYS A 271 29.28 28.07 -15.22
CA LYS A 271 28.70 29.04 -14.28
C LYS A 271 27.21 29.23 -14.55
N MET A 272 26.54 29.89 -13.61
CA MET A 272 25.15 30.27 -13.74
C MET A 272 24.92 31.09 -15.02
N GLY A 273 23.93 30.70 -15.82
CA GLY A 273 23.63 31.29 -17.13
C GLY A 273 24.25 30.56 -18.32
N ASP A 274 25.24 29.69 -18.09
CA ASP A 274 25.88 28.94 -19.18
C ASP A 274 24.99 27.83 -19.73
N LYS A 275 25.23 27.52 -21.02
CA LYS A 275 24.69 26.35 -21.69
C LYS A 275 25.74 25.26 -21.73
N VAL A 276 25.39 24.11 -21.18
CA VAL A 276 26.31 22.98 -21.05
C VAL A 276 25.79 21.82 -21.88
N THR A 277 26.65 21.20 -22.67
CA THR A 277 26.36 19.95 -23.38
C THR A 277 27.30 18.83 -22.94
N PHE A 278 26.74 17.64 -22.74
CA PHE A 278 27.51 16.43 -22.44
C PHE A 278 26.74 15.18 -22.86
N THR A 279 27.47 14.10 -23.07
CA THR A 279 26.94 12.79 -23.49
C THR A 279 26.27 12.08 -22.32
N LEU A 280 25.15 11.42 -22.59
CA LEU A 280 24.36 10.68 -21.61
C LEU A 280 24.05 9.27 -22.14
N PRO A 281 24.14 8.23 -21.29
CA PRO A 281 23.80 6.87 -21.70
C PRO A 281 22.28 6.63 -21.82
N PHE A 282 21.46 7.61 -21.46
CA PHE A 282 20.00 7.55 -21.49
C PHE A 282 19.40 8.83 -22.07
N ARG A 283 18.13 8.72 -22.51
CA ARG A 283 17.38 9.85 -23.06
C ARG A 283 16.81 10.72 -21.95
N VAL A 284 17.04 12.03 -22.03
CA VAL A 284 16.42 13.03 -21.14
C VAL A 284 15.30 13.80 -21.82
N ARG A 285 14.38 14.33 -21.00
CA ARG A 285 13.22 15.12 -21.43
C ARG A 285 13.27 16.53 -20.83
N LEU A 286 12.54 17.46 -21.43
CA LEU A 286 12.46 18.85 -20.97
C LEU A 286 11.88 19.00 -19.54
N SER A 287 11.09 18.02 -19.09
CA SER A 287 10.56 17.96 -17.72
C SER A 287 11.59 17.56 -16.68
N ASP A 288 12.75 17.06 -17.11
CA ASP A 288 13.77 16.56 -16.21
C ASP A 288 14.62 17.71 -15.66
N LYS A 289 15.09 17.53 -14.45
CA LYS A 289 15.88 18.51 -13.70
C LYS A 289 17.27 17.94 -13.42
N LEU A 290 18.27 18.80 -13.53
CA LEU A 290 19.67 18.46 -13.26
C LEU A 290 20.04 18.91 -11.84
N PHE A 291 20.51 17.98 -11.03
CA PHE A 291 20.98 18.20 -9.68
C PHE A 291 22.46 17.82 -9.56
N LYS A 292 23.19 18.51 -8.68
CA LYS A 292 24.52 18.09 -8.18
C LYS A 292 24.31 17.41 -6.85
N ILE A 293 24.88 16.23 -6.70
CA ILE A 293 24.92 15.50 -5.43
C ILE A 293 26.04 16.11 -4.60
N LEU A 294 25.70 16.53 -3.38
CA LEU A 294 26.63 16.96 -2.36
C LEU A 294 26.93 15.75 -1.47
N GLU A 295 28.21 15.52 -1.18
CA GLU A 295 28.63 14.55 -0.15
C GLU A 295 28.18 14.98 1.26
#